data_AF-H2NRP4-F1
#
_entry.id   AF-H2NRP4-F1
#
_cell.length_a   1.000
_cell.length_b   1.000
_cell.length_c   1.000
_cell.angle_alpha   90.00
_cell.angle_beta   90.00
_cell.angle_gamma   90.00
#
_symmetry.space_group_name_H-M   'P 1'
#
loop_
_entity.id
_entity.type
_entity.pdbx_description
1 polymer ?
#
loop_
_entity_poly.entity_id
_entity_poly.type
_entity_poly.pdbx_seq_one_letter_code
_entity_poly.pdbx_strand_id
1 'polypeptide(L)'
;MLATRVFSLVGKRAISTSVCVRAHESVVKSEDFSLSAYVDRRDHPLPEVAHVKHLSASQKALKEKEKASWSSLSMDEKVELYRIKFKESFAEMNRGSNEWKTVVGGAMFFIGFTALIIMWQKRHVYGPLPQSFDKEWVAKQTKRMLDMKVNPIQGLASKWDYEKNEWKK
;
A
#
# COMPACT_ATOMS: atom_id res chain seq x y z
N MET A 1 -21.25 20.16 -25.14
CA MET A 1 -19.94 20.63 -24.63
C MET A 1 -19.77 20.24 -23.15
N LEU A 2 -19.66 18.95 -22.84
CA LEU A 2 -19.57 18.48 -21.43
C LEU A 2 -18.67 17.24 -21.23
N ALA A 3 -18.07 16.70 -22.30
CA ALA A 3 -17.23 15.50 -22.22
C ALA A 3 -15.73 15.79 -21.99
N THR A 4 -15.30 17.05 -22.09
CA THR A 4 -13.85 17.37 -22.16
C THR A 4 -13.21 17.69 -20.80
N ARG A 5 -13.97 17.71 -19.69
CA ARG A 5 -13.44 18.13 -18.38
C ARG A 5 -13.11 17.00 -17.40
N VAL A 6 -13.41 15.74 -17.73
CA VAL A 6 -13.17 14.62 -16.81
C VAL A 6 -11.74 14.08 -16.89
N PHE A 7 -11.02 14.31 -17.99
CA PHE A 7 -9.64 13.81 -18.17
C PHE A 7 -8.53 14.70 -17.57
N SER A 8 -8.83 15.84 -16.94
CA SER A 8 -7.79 16.75 -16.41
C SER A 8 -7.38 16.49 -14.96
N LEU A 9 -8.05 15.58 -14.24
CA LEU A 9 -7.86 15.40 -12.79
C LEU A 9 -6.95 14.24 -12.37
N VAL A 10 -6.50 13.40 -13.29
CA VAL A 10 -5.68 12.20 -12.98
C VAL A 10 -4.17 12.49 -13.04
N GLY A 11 -3.73 13.57 -13.69
CA GLY A 11 -2.30 13.79 -14.00
C GLY A 11 -1.42 14.42 -12.92
N LYS A 12 -1.96 14.89 -11.78
CA LYS A 12 -1.19 15.76 -10.85
C LYS A 12 -0.83 15.15 -9.50
N ARG A 13 -1.16 13.89 -9.21
CA ARG A 13 -0.91 13.28 -7.88
C ARG A 13 -0.04 12.02 -7.87
N ALA A 14 0.50 11.60 -9.00
CA ALA A 14 1.19 10.31 -9.11
C ALA A 14 2.72 10.38 -9.05
N ILE A 15 3.34 11.56 -8.95
CA ILE A 15 4.79 11.67 -8.84
C ILE A 15 5.12 12.62 -7.69
N SER A 16 5.15 12.07 -6.47
CA SER A 16 5.84 12.71 -5.35
C SER A 16 7.35 12.51 -5.54
N THR A 17 7.92 13.12 -6.58
CA THR A 17 9.35 13.46 -6.54
C THR A 17 9.45 14.67 -5.62
N SER A 18 9.62 14.42 -4.32
CA SER A 18 10.11 15.46 -3.41
C SER A 18 11.56 15.75 -3.78
N VAL A 19 11.78 16.48 -4.88
CA VAL A 19 13.03 17.19 -5.11
C VAL A 19 12.98 18.38 -4.17
N CYS A 20 13.36 18.14 -2.92
CA CYS A 20 13.72 19.21 -2.02
C CYS A 20 15.02 19.82 -2.57
N VAL A 21 14.91 20.91 -3.33
CA VAL A 21 16.02 21.84 -3.50
C VAL A 21 16.17 22.55 -2.14
N ARG A 22 16.86 21.90 -1.21
CA ARG A 22 17.42 22.55 -0.04
C ARG A 22 18.89 22.79 -0.32
N ALA A 23 19.23 24.06 -0.47
CA ALA A 23 20.60 24.53 -0.39
C ALA A 23 21.14 24.25 1.01
N HIS A 24 21.76 23.09 1.22
CA HIS A 24 22.88 22.88 2.13
C HIS A 24 23.50 21.49 1.90
N GLU A 25 24.83 21.47 1.84
CA GLU A 25 25.70 20.52 1.16
C GLU A 25 25.98 19.25 1.99
N SER A 26 25.30 18.15 1.67
CA SER A 26 25.69 16.77 2.02
C SER A 26 25.03 15.78 1.05
N VAL A 27 25.45 15.84 -0.22
CA VAL A 27 24.92 14.95 -1.26
C VAL A 27 25.53 13.57 -1.08
N VAL A 28 24.69 12.57 -0.77
CA VAL A 28 25.09 11.17 -0.78
C VAL A 28 25.27 10.73 -2.23
N LYS A 29 26.44 10.20 -2.57
CA LYS A 29 26.75 9.71 -3.91
C LYS A 29 26.74 8.19 -3.95
N SER A 30 26.42 7.62 -5.12
CA SER A 30 26.44 6.17 -5.32
C SER A 30 27.83 5.57 -5.17
N GLU A 31 28.88 6.33 -5.48
CA GLU A 31 30.29 5.92 -5.29
C GLU A 31 30.68 5.70 -3.83
N ASP A 32 29.94 6.26 -2.87
CA ASP A 32 30.24 6.17 -1.43
C ASP A 32 29.65 4.93 -0.74
N PHE A 33 29.17 3.93 -1.50
CA PHE A 33 28.47 2.76 -0.94
C PHE A 33 29.33 1.92 0.03
N SER A 34 30.66 1.97 -0.09
CA SER A 34 31.60 1.25 0.79
C SER A 34 31.92 2.02 2.08
N LEU A 35 31.46 3.27 2.21
CA LEU A 35 31.67 4.11 3.38
C LEU A 35 30.45 4.05 4.31
N SER A 36 30.67 4.33 5.60
CA SER A 36 29.57 4.43 6.57
C SER A 36 28.56 5.51 6.16
N ALA A 37 27.29 5.12 6.09
CA ALA A 37 26.18 5.97 5.68
C ALA A 37 25.37 6.46 6.89
N TYR A 38 24.78 7.65 6.75
CA TYR A 38 23.82 8.16 7.73
C TYR A 38 22.47 7.46 7.55
N VAL A 39 21.83 7.04 8.64
CA VAL A 39 20.51 6.38 8.61
C VAL A 39 19.66 6.81 9.80
N ASP A 40 18.41 7.23 9.56
CA ASP A 40 17.41 7.47 10.61
C ASP A 40 16.66 6.17 10.93
N ARG A 41 16.98 5.54 12.06
CA ARG A 41 16.38 4.27 12.50
C ARG A 41 16.15 4.23 14.00
N ARG A 42 15.01 3.67 14.41
CA ARG A 42 14.64 3.56 15.83
C ARG A 42 15.55 2.63 16.62
N ASP A 43 15.98 1.55 15.99
CA ASP A 43 16.87 0.53 16.57
C ASP A 43 18.34 0.93 16.53
N HIS A 44 18.67 1.98 15.77
CA HIS A 44 20.02 2.54 15.68
C HIS A 44 19.98 4.07 15.92
N PRO A 45 19.74 4.51 17.17
CA PRO A 45 19.50 5.91 17.50
C PRO A 45 20.72 6.83 17.31
N LEU A 46 21.93 6.26 17.25
CA LEU A 46 23.20 6.99 17.13
C LEU A 46 23.95 6.51 15.88
N PRO A 47 23.68 7.10 14.70
CA PRO A 47 24.37 6.74 13.46
C PRO A 47 25.88 6.98 13.54
N GLU A 48 26.64 6.12 12.85
CA GLU A 48 28.11 6.16 12.82
C GLU A 48 28.67 7.50 12.31
N VAL A 49 27.98 8.10 11.34
CA VAL A 49 28.34 9.41 10.76
C VAL A 49 27.31 10.47 11.13
N ALA A 50 27.73 11.73 11.20
CA ALA A 50 26.80 12.85 11.34
C ALA A 50 26.04 13.11 10.03
N HIS A 51 24.82 13.66 10.14
CA HIS A 51 24.04 14.05 8.97
C HIS A 51 24.78 15.08 8.10
N VAL A 52 25.33 16.13 8.72
CA VAL A 52 26.10 17.17 8.05
C VAL A 52 27.60 16.97 8.28
N LYS A 53 28.36 16.74 7.21
CA LYS A 53 29.83 16.56 7.25
C LYS A 53 30.58 17.87 7.06
N HIS A 54 30.14 18.72 6.14
CA HIS A 54 30.77 20.00 5.84
C HIS A 54 30.07 21.13 6.59
N LEU A 55 30.79 21.76 7.52
CA LEU A 55 30.26 22.83 8.36
C LEU A 55 30.60 24.20 7.79
N SER A 56 29.62 25.10 7.78
CA SER A 56 29.82 26.52 7.49
C SER A 56 30.64 27.22 8.59
N ALA A 57 31.07 28.46 8.35
CA ALA A 57 31.80 29.24 9.35
C ALA A 57 31.01 29.43 10.66
N SER A 58 29.70 29.71 10.55
CA SER A 58 28.81 29.83 11.71
C SER A 58 28.65 28.51 12.46
N GLN A 59 28.48 27.41 11.72
CA GLN A 59 28.37 26.07 12.31
C GLN A 59 29.66 25.64 13.00
N LYS A 60 30.84 25.98 12.45
CA LYS A 60 32.12 25.75 13.13
C LYS A 60 32.21 26.53 14.44
N ALA A 61 31.82 27.82 14.45
CA ALA A 61 31.79 28.61 15.68
C ALA A 61 30.78 28.03 16.70
N LEU A 62 29.64 27.51 16.24
CA LEU A 62 28.66 26.83 17.08
C LEU A 62 29.23 25.53 17.68
N LYS A 63 29.98 24.73 16.92
CA LYS A 63 30.68 23.54 17.42
C LYS A 63 31.79 23.89 18.43
N GLU A 64 32.41 25.06 18.33
CA GLU A 64 33.33 25.54 19.36
C GLU A 64 32.59 25.95 20.63
N LYS A 65 31.44 26.64 20.51
CA LYS A 65 30.55 26.95 21.64
C LYS A 65 30.00 25.70 22.34
N GLU A 66 29.73 24.62 21.61
CA GLU A 66 29.24 23.35 22.15
C GLU A 66 30.20 22.72 23.17
N LYS A 67 31.51 23.02 23.08
CA LYS A 67 32.53 22.55 24.05
C LYS A 67 32.42 23.24 25.41
N ALA A 68 31.74 24.41 25.47
CA ALA A 68 31.48 25.14 26.70
C ALA A 68 30.16 24.70 27.35
N SER A 69 29.69 25.44 28.37
CA SER A 69 28.45 25.11 29.07
C SER A 69 27.22 25.21 28.18
N TRP A 70 26.39 24.17 28.15
CA TRP A 70 25.15 24.15 27.36
C TRP A 70 24.04 25.04 27.93
N SER A 71 24.24 25.58 29.15
CA SER A 71 23.35 26.59 29.72
C SER A 71 23.46 27.94 29.02
N SER A 72 24.60 28.24 28.37
CA SER A 72 24.78 29.47 27.59
C SER A 72 24.29 29.37 26.14
N LEU A 73 23.88 28.17 25.70
CA LEU A 73 23.33 27.97 24.35
C LEU A 73 21.86 28.38 24.29
N SER A 74 21.49 29.13 23.26
CA SER A 74 20.10 29.45 22.97
C SER A 74 19.33 28.18 22.54
N MET A 75 18.00 28.26 22.54
CA MET A 75 17.17 27.14 22.09
C MET A 75 17.43 26.81 20.61
N ASP A 76 17.57 27.85 19.77
CA ASP A 76 17.83 27.69 18.34
C ASP A 76 19.21 27.08 18.08
N GLU A 77 20.24 27.46 18.86
CA GLU A 77 21.59 26.88 18.80
C GLU A 77 21.56 25.38 19.13
N LYS A 78 20.75 24.96 20.10
CA LYS A 78 20.55 23.54 20.44
C LYS A 78 19.85 22.78 19.32
N VAL A 79 18.82 23.37 18.71
CA VAL A 79 18.12 22.78 17.56
C VAL A 79 19.06 22.68 16.35
N GLU A 80 19.91 23.68 16.11
CA GLU A 80 20.88 23.66 15.03
C GLU A 80 21.93 22.57 15.25
N LEU A 81 22.48 22.42 16.46
CA LEU A 81 23.36 21.30 16.81
C LEU A 81 22.69 19.94 16.58
N TYR A 82 21.40 19.81 16.95
CA TYR A 82 20.62 18.60 16.69
C TYR A 82 20.52 18.32 15.19
N ARG A 83 20.21 19.33 14.36
CA ARG A 83 20.07 19.18 12.90
C ARG A 83 21.39 18.98 12.16
N ILE A 84 22.52 19.40 12.75
CA ILE A 84 23.86 19.06 12.25
C ILE A 84 24.12 17.55 12.44
N LYS A 85 23.76 17.00 13.61
CA LYS A 85 24.01 15.58 13.91
C LYS A 85 22.98 14.65 13.28
N PHE A 86 21.70 15.01 13.31
CA PHE A 86 20.58 14.19 12.87
C PHE A 86 19.72 14.90 11.82
N LYS A 87 19.26 14.16 10.82
CA LYS A 87 18.34 14.67 9.79
C LYS A 87 16.93 14.82 10.34
N GLU A 88 16.36 13.74 10.86
CA GLU A 88 14.98 13.68 11.36
C GLU A 88 14.94 13.37 12.84
N SER A 89 13.94 13.92 13.53
CA SER A 89 13.64 13.52 14.90
C SER A 89 12.91 12.20 14.98
N PHE A 90 12.88 11.58 16.16
CA PHE A 90 12.06 10.39 16.41
C PHE A 90 10.58 10.62 16.10
N ALA A 91 10.06 11.84 16.27
CA ALA A 91 8.67 12.16 15.93
C ALA A 91 8.46 12.23 14.40
N GLU A 92 9.45 12.76 13.67
CA GLU A 92 9.40 12.89 12.21
C GLU A 92 9.53 11.54 11.51
N MET A 93 10.53 10.72 11.88
CA MET A 93 10.74 9.41 11.25
C MET A 93 9.61 8.42 11.53
N ASN A 94 8.90 8.58 12.66
CA ASN A 94 7.79 7.72 13.06
C ASN A 94 6.42 8.25 12.61
N ARG A 95 6.40 9.32 11.81
CA ARG A 95 5.15 9.87 11.29
C ARG A 95 4.50 8.87 10.33
N GLY A 96 3.28 8.45 10.65
CA GLY A 96 2.50 7.56 9.78
C GLY A 96 2.19 8.19 8.42
N SER A 97 2.21 7.37 7.36
CA SER A 97 1.82 7.77 6.00
C SER A 97 0.37 7.40 5.70
N ASN A 98 -0.23 8.07 4.71
CA ASN A 98 -1.56 7.73 4.19
C ASN A 98 -1.50 6.79 2.97
N GLU A 99 -0.35 6.16 2.71
CA GLU A 99 -0.11 5.36 1.51
C GLU A 99 -1.03 4.14 1.42
N TRP A 100 -1.46 3.58 2.57
CA TRP A 100 -2.41 2.48 2.62
C TRP A 100 -3.71 2.79 1.87
N LYS A 101 -4.15 4.07 1.85
CA LYS A 101 -5.34 4.50 1.10
C LYS A 101 -5.13 4.38 -0.40
N THR A 102 -3.94 4.75 -0.87
CA THR A 102 -3.55 4.61 -2.28
C THR A 102 -3.45 3.14 -2.67
N VAL A 103 -2.85 2.30 -1.81
CA VAL A 103 -2.72 0.86 -2.05
C VAL A 103 -4.09 0.19 -2.15
N VAL A 104 -4.96 0.41 -1.15
CA VAL A 104 -6.30 -0.17 -1.12
C VAL A 104 -7.15 0.35 -2.28
N GLY A 105 -7.12 1.66 -2.56
CA GLY A 105 -7.84 2.25 -3.67
C GLY A 105 -7.38 1.70 -5.03
N GLY A 106 -6.07 1.58 -5.24
CA GLY A 106 -5.49 0.99 -6.44
C GLY A 106 -5.88 -0.48 -6.61
N ALA A 107 -5.81 -1.29 -5.54
CA ALA A 107 -6.23 -2.68 -5.57
C ALA A 107 -7.71 -2.84 -5.96
N MET A 108 -8.60 -2.07 -5.32
CA MET A 108 -10.04 -2.11 -5.64
C MET A 108 -10.35 -1.65 -7.06
N PHE A 109 -9.61 -0.65 -7.57
CA PHE A 109 -9.73 -0.21 -8.96
C PHE A 109 -9.41 -1.35 -9.94
N PHE A 110 -8.31 -2.09 -9.73
CA PHE A 110 -7.94 -3.20 -10.60
C PHE A 110 -8.86 -4.42 -10.46
N ILE A 111 -9.41 -4.68 -9.27
CA ILE A 111 -10.48 -5.67 -9.10
C ILE A 111 -11.71 -5.28 -9.93
N GLY A 112 -12.14 -4.02 -9.85
CA GLY A 112 -13.26 -3.51 -10.65
C GLY A 112 -12.99 -3.58 -12.15
N PHE A 113 -11.79 -3.22 -12.58
CA PHE A 113 -11.37 -3.32 -13.98
C PHE A 113 -11.37 -4.77 -14.49
N THR A 114 -10.94 -5.72 -13.66
CA THR A 114 -10.98 -7.15 -13.98
C THR A 114 -12.42 -7.63 -14.22
N ALA A 115 -13.39 -7.14 -13.44
CA ALA A 115 -14.80 -7.47 -13.68
C ALA A 115 -15.30 -6.97 -15.05
N LEU A 116 -14.84 -5.80 -15.52
CA LEU A 116 -15.15 -5.31 -16.87
C LEU A 116 -14.63 -6.25 -17.96
N ILE A 117 -13.42 -6.77 -17.80
CA ILE A 117 -12.83 -7.75 -18.71
C ILE A 117 -13.65 -9.04 -18.74
N ILE A 118 -14.05 -9.56 -17.57
CA ILE A 118 -14.88 -10.78 -17.47
C ILE A 118 -16.24 -10.57 -18.15
N MET A 119 -16.87 -9.41 -17.96
CA MET A 119 -18.13 -9.08 -18.65
C MET A 119 -17.97 -9.05 -20.16
N TRP A 120 -16.88 -8.46 -20.67
CA TRP A 120 -16.56 -8.46 -22.09
C TRP A 120 -16.36 -9.89 -22.63
N GLN A 121 -15.58 -10.73 -21.92
CA GLN A 121 -15.39 -12.14 -22.27
C GLN A 121 -16.71 -12.89 -22.32
N LYS A 122 -17.59 -12.69 -21.33
CA LYS A 122 -18.91 -13.34 -21.29
C LYS A 122 -19.81 -12.94 -22.45
N ARG A 123 -19.68 -11.71 -22.94
CA ARG A 123 -20.52 -11.15 -24.02
C ARG A 123 -20.04 -11.53 -25.42
N HIS A 124 -18.73 -11.62 -25.62
CA HIS A 124 -18.12 -11.73 -26.95
C HIS A 124 -17.32 -13.00 -27.20
N VAL A 125 -16.86 -13.70 -26.15
CA VAL A 125 -15.98 -14.86 -26.27
C VAL A 125 -16.68 -16.16 -25.88
N TYR A 126 -17.41 -16.16 -24.76
CA TYR A 126 -18.08 -17.37 -24.28
C TYR A 126 -19.33 -17.72 -25.10
N GLY A 127 -19.38 -18.97 -25.58
CA GLY A 127 -20.53 -19.54 -26.26
C GLY A 127 -21.76 -19.76 -25.36
N PRO A 128 -22.84 -20.31 -25.91
CA PRO A 128 -24.02 -20.69 -25.14
C PRO A 128 -23.66 -21.77 -24.11
N LEU A 129 -24.33 -21.74 -22.95
CA LEU A 129 -24.21 -22.84 -22.00
C LEU A 129 -24.82 -24.12 -22.61
N PRO A 130 -24.32 -25.31 -22.26
CA PRO A 130 -24.95 -26.56 -22.66
C PRO A 130 -26.41 -26.63 -22.20
N GLN A 131 -27.25 -27.29 -23.00
CA GLN A 131 -28.69 -27.48 -22.71
C GLN A 131 -28.93 -28.12 -21.33
N SER A 132 -27.98 -28.90 -20.81
CA SER A 132 -28.09 -29.51 -19.48
C SER A 132 -28.21 -28.52 -18.32
N PHE A 133 -27.89 -27.24 -18.55
CA PHE A 133 -28.06 -26.15 -17.58
C PHE A 133 -29.43 -25.48 -17.66
N ASP A 134 -30.30 -25.86 -18.60
CA ASP A 134 -31.68 -25.38 -18.65
C ASP A 134 -32.44 -25.81 -17.39
N LYS A 135 -33.29 -24.92 -16.88
CA LYS A 135 -33.98 -25.13 -15.59
C LYS A 135 -34.79 -26.43 -15.54
N GLU A 136 -35.48 -26.78 -16.62
CA GLU A 136 -36.24 -28.03 -16.72
C GLU A 136 -35.34 -29.27 -16.74
N TRP A 137 -34.21 -29.19 -17.45
CA TRP A 137 -33.25 -30.28 -17.49
C TRP A 137 -32.65 -30.49 -16.11
N VAL A 138 -32.22 -29.42 -15.44
CA VAL A 138 -31.69 -29.46 -14.07
C VAL A 138 -32.73 -30.03 -13.11
N ALA A 139 -34.01 -29.67 -13.23
CA ALA A 139 -35.08 -30.24 -12.40
C ALA A 139 -35.27 -31.75 -12.63
N LYS A 140 -35.34 -32.19 -13.89
CA LYS A 140 -35.43 -33.61 -14.26
C LYS A 140 -34.20 -34.40 -13.78
N GLN A 141 -33.02 -33.83 -13.98
CA GLN A 141 -31.76 -34.42 -13.53
C GLN A 141 -31.70 -34.51 -12.01
N THR A 142 -32.13 -33.47 -11.29
CA THR A 142 -32.18 -33.47 -9.82
C THR A 142 -33.15 -34.53 -9.32
N LYS A 143 -34.36 -34.64 -9.90
CA LYS A 143 -35.30 -35.72 -9.58
C LYS A 143 -34.69 -37.10 -9.79
N ARG A 144 -34.06 -37.34 -10.94
CA ARG A 144 -33.35 -38.60 -11.21
C ARG A 144 -32.25 -38.87 -10.17
N MET A 145 -31.48 -37.86 -9.76
CA MET A 145 -30.45 -38.01 -8.73
C MET A 145 -31.06 -38.39 -7.36
N LEU A 146 -32.23 -37.84 -7.03
CA LEU A 146 -32.97 -38.22 -5.82
C LEU A 146 -33.54 -39.64 -5.92
N ASP A 147 -34.10 -40.01 -7.07
CA ASP A 147 -34.62 -41.36 -7.33
C ASP A 147 -33.51 -42.42 -7.22
N MET A 148 -32.31 -42.08 -7.73
CA MET A 148 -31.10 -42.92 -7.62
C MET A 148 -30.41 -42.81 -6.25
N LYS A 149 -30.95 -42.03 -5.31
CA LYS A 149 -30.40 -41.80 -3.96
C LYS A 149 -28.92 -41.38 -3.97
N VAL A 150 -28.58 -40.41 -4.82
CA VAL A 150 -27.20 -39.90 -4.93
C VAL A 150 -26.74 -39.27 -3.61
N ASN A 151 -25.70 -39.86 -3.02
CA ASN A 151 -25.11 -39.48 -1.74
C ASN A 151 -26.16 -39.37 -0.60
N PRO A 152 -26.71 -40.51 -0.15
CA PRO A 152 -27.91 -40.55 0.70
C PRO A 152 -27.63 -40.37 2.20
N ILE A 153 -26.36 -40.37 2.63
CA ILE A 153 -26.00 -40.29 4.05
C ILE A 153 -25.80 -38.83 4.47
N GLN A 154 -25.01 -38.06 3.72
CA GLN A 154 -24.63 -36.68 4.08
C GLN A 154 -24.83 -35.65 2.95
N GLY A 155 -25.03 -36.12 1.71
CA GLY A 155 -25.02 -35.26 0.54
C GLY A 155 -26.41 -34.81 0.06
N LEU A 156 -26.65 -34.97 -1.24
CA LEU A 156 -27.84 -34.41 -1.90
C LEU A 156 -29.12 -35.12 -1.44
N ALA A 157 -29.18 -36.45 -1.60
CA ALA A 157 -30.36 -37.24 -1.28
C ALA A 157 -30.68 -37.26 0.22
N SER A 158 -29.67 -37.11 1.09
CA SER A 158 -29.92 -37.05 2.54
C SER A 158 -30.73 -35.80 2.95
N LYS A 159 -30.70 -34.74 2.14
CA LYS A 159 -31.41 -33.47 2.35
C LYS A 159 -32.82 -33.44 1.75
N TRP A 160 -33.24 -34.51 1.07
CA TRP A 160 -34.59 -34.62 0.52
C TRP A 160 -35.48 -35.46 1.45
N ASP A 161 -36.69 -34.97 1.74
CA ASP A 161 -37.71 -35.70 2.45
C ASP A 161 -38.53 -36.51 1.44
N TYR A 162 -38.29 -37.82 1.40
CA TYR A 162 -38.98 -38.73 0.49
C TYR A 162 -40.45 -38.99 0.89
N GLU A 163 -40.83 -38.74 2.15
CA GLU A 163 -42.21 -38.90 2.60
C GLU A 163 -43.05 -37.69 2.19
N LYS A 164 -42.49 -36.49 2.31
CA LYS A 164 -43.19 -35.22 2.03
C LYS A 164 -42.95 -34.68 0.63
N ASN A 165 -42.04 -35.29 -0.15
CA ASN A 165 -41.62 -34.82 -1.47
C ASN A 165 -41.17 -33.35 -1.48
N GLU A 166 -40.41 -32.95 -0.47
CA GLU A 166 -39.85 -31.60 -0.34
C GLU A 166 -38.41 -31.64 0.19
N TRP A 167 -37.68 -30.52 0.05
CA TRP A 167 -36.38 -30.37 0.69
C TRP A 167 -36.55 -30.27 2.20
N LYS A 168 -35.75 -31.03 2.96
CA LYS A 168 -35.69 -30.91 4.41
C LYS A 168 -35.28 -29.49 4.79
N LYS A 169 -35.97 -28.93 5.79
CA LYS A 169 -35.67 -27.61 6.36
C LYS A 169 -34.49 -27.67 7.32
#